data_AF-A0A7X9CQ56-F1
#
_entry.id   AF-A0A7X9CQ56-F1
#
_cell.length_a   1.000
_cell.length_b   1.000
_cell.length_c   1.000
_cell.angle_alpha   90.00
_cell.angle_beta   90.00
_cell.angle_gamma   90.00
#
_symmetry.space_group_name_H-M   'P 1'
#
loop_
_entity.id
_entity.type
_entity.pdbx_description
1 polymer ?
#
loop_
_entity_poly.entity_id
_entity_poly.type
_entity_poly.pdbx_seq_one_letter_code
_entity_poly.pdbx_strand_id
1 'polypeptide(L)'
;MELLLEKIMSIVVIILELIGVLIILQGAIITTIKYIKSKLNYKDGSYGIELAKAMALGLQYLLAAEILSTLIIGSLKDFWLLAGITILRIIIGLVLHWEISHE
;
A
#
# COMPACT_ATOMS: atom_id res chain seq x y z
N MET A 1 25.90 -18.30 8.62
CA MET A 1 25.05 -17.30 9.32
C MET A 1 24.33 -16.41 8.32
N GLU A 2 25.04 -15.89 7.32
CA GLU A 2 24.48 -15.04 6.26
C GLU A 2 23.36 -15.72 5.45
N LEU A 3 23.55 -16.96 4.99
CA LEU A 3 22.51 -17.73 4.26
C LEU A 3 21.22 -17.98 5.06
N LEU A 4 21.32 -18.08 6.40
CA LEU A 4 20.14 -18.25 7.25
C LEU A 4 19.38 -16.93 7.39
N LEU A 5 20.13 -15.82 7.53
CA LEU A 5 19.56 -14.48 7.60
C LEU A 5 18.85 -14.12 6.29
N GLU A 6 19.49 -14.38 5.16
CA GLU A 6 18.94 -14.14 3.82
C GLU A 6 17.61 -14.86 3.61
N LYS A 7 17.53 -16.13 4.02
CA LYS A 7 16.32 -16.94 3.92
C LYS A 7 15.21 -16.47 4.84
N ILE A 8 15.53 -16.09 6.08
CA ILE A 8 14.55 -15.53 7.03
C ILE A 8 13.99 -14.21 6.50
N MET A 9 14.87 -13.32 6.04
CA MET A 9 14.48 -12.02 5.52
C MET A 9 13.60 -12.14 4.27
N SER A 10 13.94 -13.08 3.35
CA SER A 10 13.10 -13.37 2.18
C SER A 10 11.70 -13.86 2.59
N ILE A 11 11.58 -14.70 3.61
CA ILE A 11 10.28 -15.12 4.14
C ILE A 11 9.50 -13.92 4.70
N VAL A 12 10.17 -13.02 5.43
CA VAL A 12 9.53 -11.82 5.99
C VAL A 12 9.01 -10.90 4.87
N VAL A 13 9.78 -10.70 3.79
CA VAL A 13 9.36 -9.93 2.61
C VAL A 13 8.05 -10.48 2.05
N ILE A 14 7.99 -11.80 1.79
CA ILE A 14 6.79 -12.45 1.24
C ILE A 14 5.58 -12.27 2.17
N ILE A 15 5.78 -12.39 3.48
CA ILE A 15 4.70 -12.21 4.46
C ILE A 15 4.18 -10.76 4.43
N LEU A 16 5.08 -9.78 4.40
CA LEU A 16 4.69 -8.37 4.35
C LEU A 16 3.95 -8.03 3.05
N GLU A 17 4.40 -8.55 1.91
CA GLU A 17 3.68 -8.40 0.64
C GLU A 17 2.28 -8.99 0.72
N LEU A 18 2.15 -10.22 1.25
CA LEU A 18 0.87 -10.88 1.39
C LEU A 18 -0.10 -10.04 2.24
N ILE A 19 0.36 -9.53 3.39
CA ILE A 19 -0.45 -8.69 4.28
C ILE A 19 -0.89 -7.41 3.55
N GLY A 20 0.05 -6.73 2.88
CA GLY A 20 -0.25 -5.51 2.14
C GLY A 20 -1.31 -5.72 1.06
N VAL A 21 -1.15 -6.78 0.26
CA VAL A 21 -2.11 -7.16 -0.79
C VAL A 21 -3.47 -7.50 -0.19
N LEU A 22 -3.53 -8.28 0.90
CA LEU A 22 -4.79 -8.67 1.53
C LEU A 22 -5.56 -7.48 2.10
N ILE A 23 -4.89 -6.51 2.72
CA ILE A 23 -5.52 -5.29 3.25
C ILE A 23 -6.12 -4.46 2.10
N ILE A 24 -5.35 -4.24 1.03
CA ILE A 24 -5.83 -3.50 -0.15
C ILE A 24 -7.04 -4.21 -0.77
N LEU A 25 -6.93 -5.53 -0.94
CA LEU A 25 -7.99 -6.34 -1.54
C LEU A 25 -9.27 -6.30 -0.69
N GLN A 26 -9.14 -6.45 0.63
CA GLN A 26 -10.29 -6.36 1.54
C GLN A 26 -10.96 -4.99 1.47
N GLY A 27 -10.18 -3.90 1.52
CA GLY A 27 -10.72 -2.54 1.39
C GLY A 27 -11.43 -2.33 0.05
N ALA A 28 -10.81 -2.78 -1.05
CA ALA A 28 -11.40 -2.69 -2.38
C ALA A 28 -12.73 -3.45 -2.48
N ILE A 29 -12.81 -4.68 -1.96
CA ILE A 29 -14.04 -5.47 -1.97
C ILE A 29 -15.13 -4.78 -1.17
N ILE A 30 -14.86 -4.36 0.07
CA ILE A 30 -15.84 -3.73 0.96
C ILE A 30 -16.39 -2.45 0.33
N THR A 31 -15.50 -1.57 -0.13
CA THR A 31 -15.90 -0.30 -0.75
C THR A 31 -16.68 -0.52 -2.04
N THR A 32 -16.27 -1.48 -2.88
CA THR A 32 -16.98 -1.79 -4.13
C THR A 32 -18.38 -2.36 -3.87
N ILE A 33 -18.53 -3.27 -2.90
CA ILE A 33 -19.85 -3.82 -2.53
C ILE A 33 -20.76 -2.71 -2.00
N LYS A 34 -20.26 -1.84 -1.12
CA LYS A 34 -21.02 -0.70 -0.59
C LYS A 34 -21.43 0.26 -1.71
N TYR A 35 -20.53 0.55 -2.64
CA TYR A 35 -20.78 1.41 -3.79
C TYR A 35 -21.90 0.87 -4.70
N ILE A 36 -21.85 -0.41 -5.05
CA ILE A 36 -22.88 -1.07 -5.87
C ILE A 36 -24.24 -1.07 -5.14
N LYS A 37 -24.24 -1.35 -3.83
CA LYS A 37 -25.47 -1.32 -3.01
C LYS A 37 -26.09 0.08 -2.91
N SER A 38 -25.29 1.14 -3.02
CA SER A 38 -25.75 2.54 -2.99
C SER A 38 -26.34 3.02 -4.34
N LYS A 39 -26.64 2.13 -5.29
CA LYS A 39 -27.15 2.46 -6.65
C LYS A 39 -26.23 3.44 -7.41
N LEU A 40 -24.91 3.32 -7.28
CA LEU A 40 -23.92 4.23 -7.87
C LEU A 40 -24.03 5.68 -7.40
N ASN A 41 -24.74 5.93 -6.30
CA ASN A 41 -24.90 7.27 -5.76
C ASN A 41 -23.68 7.62 -4.91
N TYR A 42 -22.71 8.33 -5.52
CA TYR A 42 -21.44 8.74 -4.91
C TYR A 42 -21.61 9.89 -3.88
N LYS A 43 -22.79 10.01 -3.26
CA LYS A 43 -23.10 11.11 -2.33
C LYS A 43 -22.48 10.94 -0.94
N ASP A 44 -21.99 9.75 -0.61
CA ASP A 44 -21.31 9.46 0.65
C ASP A 44 -19.80 9.45 0.41
N GLY A 45 -19.12 10.56 0.70
CA GLY A 45 -17.64 10.68 0.64
C GLY A 45 -16.91 9.68 1.54
N SER A 46 -17.63 8.99 2.43
CA SER A 46 -17.14 7.95 3.33
C SER A 46 -16.52 6.75 2.60
N TYR A 47 -17.03 6.36 1.42
CA TYR A 47 -16.53 5.19 0.69
C TYR A 47 -15.10 5.38 0.17
N GLY A 48 -14.80 6.56 -0.36
CA GLY A 48 -13.46 6.90 -0.84
C GLY A 48 -12.45 6.96 0.31
N ILE A 49 -12.87 7.46 1.47
CA ILE A 49 -12.02 7.52 2.67
C ILE A 49 -11.69 6.12 3.19
N GLU A 50 -12.65 5.19 3.22
CA GLU A 50 -12.41 3.82 3.69
C GLU A 50 -11.43 3.07 2.77
N LEU A 51 -11.57 3.25 1.45
CA LEU A 51 -10.62 2.70 0.47
C LEU A 51 -9.23 3.35 0.59
N ALA A 52 -9.17 4.68 0.72
CA ALA A 52 -7.91 5.40 0.87
C ALA A 52 -7.15 4.95 2.13
N LYS A 53 -7.84 4.70 3.25
CA LYS A 53 -7.24 4.16 4.48
C LYS A 53 -6.68 2.76 4.27
N ALA A 54 -7.44 1.86 3.63
CA ALA A 54 -6.97 0.51 3.34
C ALA A 54 -5.76 0.52 2.39
N MET A 55 -5.80 1.37 1.36
CA MET A 55 -4.68 1.57 0.43
C MET A 55 -3.45 2.14 1.12
N ALA A 56 -3.61 3.16 1.96
CA ALA A 56 -2.50 3.75 2.71
C ALA A 56 -1.83 2.70 3.61
N LEU A 57 -2.62 1.91 4.35
CA LEU A 57 -2.09 0.88 5.23
C LEU A 57 -1.39 -0.23 4.45
N GLY A 58 -2.03 -0.80 3.41
CA GLY A 58 -1.42 -1.87 2.62
C GLY A 58 -0.17 -1.44 1.87
N LEU A 59 -0.10 -0.17 1.43
CA LEU A 59 1.10 0.39 0.81
C LEU A 59 2.28 0.50 1.79
N GLN A 60 2.04 0.76 3.08
CA GLN A 60 3.11 0.75 4.10
C GLN A 60 3.72 -0.64 4.27
N TYR A 61 2.91 -1.71 4.20
CA TYR A 61 3.41 -3.09 4.24
C TYR A 61 4.23 -3.45 3.00
N LEU A 62 3.76 -3.06 1.81
CA LEU A 62 4.50 -3.27 0.56
C LEU A 62 5.83 -2.50 0.55
N LEU A 63 5.82 -1.24 1.03
CA LEU A 63 7.04 -0.45 1.22
C LEU A 63 8.02 -1.13 2.17
N ALA A 64 7.55 -1.64 3.31
CA ALA A 64 8.40 -2.35 4.25
C ALA A 64 9.04 -3.59 3.61
N ALA A 65 8.27 -4.36 2.83
CA ALA A 65 8.79 -5.50 2.08
C ALA A 65 9.86 -5.10 1.05
N GLU A 66 9.63 -4.00 0.34
CA GLU A 66 10.52 -3.47 -0.69
C GLU A 66 11.84 -2.93 -0.11
N ILE A 67 11.76 -2.22 1.02
CA ILE A 67 12.95 -1.80 1.80
C ILE A 67 13.75 -3.03 2.27
N LEU A 68 13.08 -4.05 2.80
CA LEU A 68 13.78 -5.25 3.27
C LEU A 68 14.41 -6.04 2.11
N SER A 69 13.72 -6.16 0.97
CA SER A 69 14.23 -6.86 -0.21
C SER A 69 15.49 -6.20 -0.79
N THR A 70 15.52 -4.87 -0.80
CA THR A 70 16.69 -4.11 -1.28
C THR A 70 17.89 -4.16 -0.34
N LEU A 71 17.65 -4.31 0.98
CA LEU A 71 18.71 -4.57 1.96
C LEU A 71 19.35 -5.95 1.78
N ILE A 72 18.62 -6.93 1.23
CA ILE A 72 19.12 -8.30 0.98
C ILE A 72 19.94 -8.38 -0.32
N ILE A 73 19.42 -7.79 -1.41
CA ILE A 73 19.99 -7.95 -2.77
C ILE A 73 21.23 -7.05 -2.98
N GLY A 74 21.46 -6.06 -2.11
CA GLY A 74 22.69 -5.27 -2.14
C GLY A 74 22.84 -4.39 -3.40
N SER A 75 21.73 -3.91 -3.98
CA SER A 75 21.73 -2.86 -5.01
C SER A 75 21.02 -1.61 -4.47
N LEU A 76 21.76 -0.80 -3.72
CA LEU A 76 21.26 0.51 -3.24
C LEU A 76 20.81 1.41 -4.40
N LYS A 77 21.31 1.17 -5.63
CA LYS A 77 21.01 1.99 -6.80
C LYS A 77 19.57 1.84 -7.29
N ASP A 78 19.01 0.64 -7.23
CA ASP A 78 17.63 0.37 -7.65
C ASP A 78 16.62 0.71 -6.54
N PHE A 79 17.06 0.65 -5.28
CA PHE A 79 16.28 1.08 -4.10
C PHE A 79 15.86 2.55 -4.16
N TRP A 80 16.77 3.46 -4.53
CA TRP A 80 16.49 4.90 -4.55
C TRP A 80 15.40 5.29 -5.55
N LEU A 81 15.38 4.65 -6.72
CA LEU A 81 14.37 4.91 -7.75
C LEU A 81 12.98 4.48 -7.26
N LEU A 82 12.92 3.29 -6.66
CA LEU A 82 11.71 2.66 -6.18
C LEU A 82 11.11 3.40 -4.96
N ALA A 83 11.96 3.77 -4.01
CA ALA A 83 11.59 4.62 -2.87
C ALA A 83 11.06 5.99 -3.34
N GLY A 84 11.69 6.59 -4.36
CA GLY A 84 11.22 7.83 -4.97
C GLY A 84 9.81 7.72 -5.56
N ILE A 85 9.55 6.68 -6.37
CA ILE A 85 8.23 6.44 -6.98
C ILE A 85 7.16 6.24 -5.90
N THR A 86 7.47 5.50 -4.84
CA THR A 86 6.47 5.23 -3.81
C THR A 86 6.21 6.44 -2.90
N ILE A 87 7.21 7.26 -2.60
CA ILE A 87 7.01 8.57 -1.94
C ILE A 87 6.08 9.46 -2.77
N LEU A 88 6.33 9.55 -4.08
CA LEU A 88 5.45 10.30 -4.99
C LEU A 88 4.01 9.77 -4.95
N ARG A 89 3.83 8.45 -4.93
CA ARG A 89 2.51 7.80 -4.83
C ARG A 89 1.78 8.17 -3.53
N ILE A 90 2.49 8.23 -2.40
CA ILE A 90 1.92 8.65 -1.11
C ILE A 90 1.52 10.12 -1.15
N ILE A 91 2.39 11.00 -1.67
CA ILE A 91 2.13 12.43 -1.73
C ILE A 91 0.90 12.72 -2.58
N ILE A 92 0.78 12.12 -3.77
CA ILE A 92 -0.39 12.30 -4.64
C ILE A 92 -1.68 11.84 -3.94
N GLY A 93 -1.64 10.70 -3.25
CA GLY A 93 -2.79 10.21 -2.48
C GLY A 93 -3.20 11.13 -1.32
N LEU A 94 -2.23 11.70 -0.61
CA LEU A 94 -2.49 12.64 0.48
C LEU A 94 -3.03 13.98 -0.02
N VAL A 95 -2.49 14.50 -1.13
CA VAL A 95 -2.98 15.73 -1.76
C VAL A 95 -4.42 15.56 -2.21
N LEU A 96 -4.76 14.44 -2.86
CA LEU A 96 -6.16 14.15 -3.23
C LEU A 96 -7.08 14.08 -2.01
N HIS A 97 -6.62 13.45 -0.92
CA HIS A 97 -7.41 13.38 0.31
C HIS A 97 -7.69 14.77 0.91
N TRP A 98 -6.72 15.69 0.82
CA TRP A 98 -6.88 17.06 1.29
C TRP A 98 -7.84 17.86 0.41
N GLU A 99 -7.82 17.65 -0.90
CA GLU A 99 -8.72 18.29 -1.85
C GLU A 99 -10.17 17.84 -1.62
N ILE A 100 -10.39 16.54 -1.48
CA ILE A 100 -11.73 15.96 -1.22
C ILE A 100 -12.27 16.36 0.17
N SER A 101 -11.41 16.70 1.13
CA SER A 101 -11.84 17.13 2.47
C SER A 101 -12.16 18.63 2.57
N HIS A 102 -11.85 19.43 1.54
CA HIS A 102 -12.09 20.88 1.51
C HIS A 102 -13.25 21.29 0.58
N GLU A 103 -13.98 20.33 0.00
CA GLU A 103 -15.32 20.50 -0.58
C GLU A 103 -16.40 19.91 0.32
#